data_AF-A0A520ZWJ3-F1
#
_entry.id   AF-A0A520ZWJ3-F1
#
_cell.length_a   1.000
_cell.length_b   1.000
_cell.length_c   1.000
_cell.angle_alpha   90.00
_cell.angle_beta   90.00
_cell.angle_gamma   90.00
#
_symmetry.space_group_name_H-M   'P 1'
#
loop_
_entity.id
_entity.type
_entity.pdbx_description
1 polymer ?
#
loop_
_entity_poly.entity_id
_entity_poly.type
_entity_poly.pdbx_seq_one_letter_code
_entity_poly.pdbx_strand_id
1 'polypeptide(L)'
;MVAPLGGTNLEEPFLAARTLSPPPANIVLITDGLPTQGKRGARSTTIDGRARVKLYQQAVKNLPVGTPINTILFPIEGDPMAASLFWQLAVDSGGSFLTPTRDWP
;
A
#
# COMPACT_ATOMS: atom_id res chain seq x y z
N MET A 1 -11.57 -19.71 -5.08
CA MET A 1 -10.89 -18.60 -4.37
C MET A 1 -11.67 -17.33 -4.66
N VAL A 2 -12.11 -16.61 -3.62
CA VAL A 2 -12.73 -15.29 -3.80
C VAL A 2 -11.59 -14.27 -3.70
N ALA A 3 -11.07 -13.83 -4.85
CA ALA A 3 -10.26 -12.62 -4.88
C ALA A 3 -11.18 -11.44 -4.53
N PRO A 4 -10.71 -10.41 -3.80
CA PRO A 4 -11.51 -9.22 -3.57
C PRO A 4 -11.93 -8.61 -4.91
N LEU A 5 -13.22 -8.70 -5.21
CA LEU A 5 -13.83 -8.13 -6.42
C LEU A 5 -14.00 -6.63 -6.21
N GLY A 6 -13.01 -5.84 -6.60
CA GLY A 6 -13.08 -4.39 -6.47
C GLY A 6 -11.73 -3.71 -6.56
N GLY A 7 -11.75 -2.38 -6.46
CA GLY A 7 -10.52 -1.62 -6.29
C GLY A 7 -9.98 -1.72 -4.86
N THR A 8 -8.74 -1.31 -4.68
CA THR A 8 -7.99 -1.45 -3.42
C THR A 8 -7.87 -0.10 -2.71
N ASN A 9 -8.05 -0.10 -1.39
CA ASN A 9 -7.96 1.08 -0.54
C ASN A 9 -6.85 0.90 0.51
N LEU A 10 -5.73 1.60 0.34
CA LEU A 10 -4.59 1.54 1.27
C LEU A 10 -4.77 2.47 2.48
N GLU A 11 -5.65 3.47 2.39
CA GLU A 11 -5.82 4.47 3.46
C GLU A 11 -6.49 3.88 4.71
N GLU A 12 -7.47 2.99 4.50
CA GLU A 12 -8.24 2.36 5.58
C GLU A 12 -7.40 1.50 6.54
N PRO A 13 -6.56 0.55 6.08
CA PRO A 13 -5.71 -0.21 7.00
C PRO A 13 -4.71 0.68 7.75
N PHE A 14 -4.20 1.75 7.13
CA PHE A 14 -3.29 2.69 7.81
C PHE A 14 -4.01 3.52 8.88
N LEU A 15 -5.23 3.97 8.60
CA LEU A 15 -6.08 4.62 9.61
C LEU A 15 -6.37 3.68 10.78
N ALA A 16 -6.69 2.41 10.52
CA ALA A 16 -6.91 1.42 11.56
C ALA A 16 -5.64 1.21 12.40
N ALA A 17 -4.49 1.05 11.76
CA ALA A 17 -3.19 0.91 12.44
C ALA A 17 -2.88 2.11 13.36
N ARG A 18 -3.21 3.34 12.95
CA ARG A 18 -3.02 4.55 13.76
C ARG A 18 -3.87 4.60 15.03
N THR A 19 -4.96 3.84 15.10
CA THR A 19 -5.84 3.79 16.29
C THR A 19 -5.40 2.78 17.34
N LEU A 20 -4.40 1.94 17.04
CA LEU A 20 -3.89 0.95 17.97
C LEU A 20 -3.11 1.60 19.12
N SER A 21 -3.31 1.09 20.33
CA SER A 21 -2.60 1.52 21.54
C SER A 21 -2.08 0.29 22.29
N PRO A 22 -0.76 0.10 22.38
CA PRO A 22 0.30 0.95 21.83
C PRO A 22 0.33 0.94 20.29
N PRO A 23 1.00 1.91 19.64
CA PRO A 23 1.23 1.88 18.20
C PRO A 23 1.93 0.57 17.77
N PRO A 24 1.73 0.11 16.53
CA PRO A 24 2.38 -1.10 16.04
C PRO A 24 3.90 -0.96 16.06
N ALA A 25 4.58 -2.01 16.52
CA ALA A 25 6.05 -2.10 16.47
C ALA A 25 6.57 -2.20 15.02
N ASN A 26 5.76 -2.77 14.12
CA ASN A 26 6.04 -2.93 12.70
C ASN A 26 4.74 -3.14 11.93
N ILE A 27 4.72 -2.76 10.65
CA ILE A 27 3.64 -3.07 9.71
C ILE A 27 4.24 -3.90 8.57
N VAL A 28 3.59 -5.01 8.21
CA VAL A 28 3.89 -5.78 7.00
C VAL A 28 2.78 -5.50 5.98
N LEU A 29 3.12 -4.78 4.92
CA LEU A 29 2.24 -4.47 3.80
C LEU A 29 2.42 -5.52 2.70
N ILE A 30 1.33 -6.17 2.33
CA ILE A 30 1.30 -7.13 1.22
C ILE A 30 0.39 -6.54 0.14
N THR A 31 0.93 -6.31 -1.05
CA THR A 31 0.19 -5.66 -2.14
C THR A 31 0.73 -6.10 -3.50
N ASP A 32 -0.05 -5.87 -4.54
CA ASP A 32 0.31 -6.07 -5.94
C ASP A 32 0.42 -4.76 -6.74
N GLY A 33 0.14 -3.62 -6.12
CA GLY A 33 0.27 -2.31 -6.73
C GLY A 33 -0.23 -1.15 -5.88
N LEU A 34 -0.31 0.04 -6.48
CA LEU A 34 -0.87 1.24 -5.86
C LEU A 34 -2.39 1.13 -5.69
N PRO A 35 -2.96 1.77 -4.64
CA PRO A 35 -4.41 1.78 -4.42
C PRO A 35 -5.17 2.35 -5.61
N THR A 36 -6.31 1.76 -5.90
CA THR A 36 -7.23 2.22 -6.96
C THR A 36 -8.46 2.94 -6.42
N GLN A 37 -8.66 2.94 -5.09
CA GLN A 37 -9.75 3.62 -4.39
C GLN A 37 -9.24 4.40 -3.17
N GLY A 38 -9.92 5.50 -2.85
CA GLY A 38 -9.75 6.20 -1.57
C GLY A 38 -10.91 5.88 -0.61
N LYS A 39 -10.91 6.51 0.57
CA LYS A 39 -11.91 6.24 1.63
C LYS A 39 -13.39 6.29 1.23
N ARG A 40 -13.76 7.08 0.21
CA ARG A 40 -15.16 7.22 -0.27
C ARG A 40 -15.53 6.26 -1.42
N GLY A 41 -14.70 5.26 -1.69
CA GLY A 41 -14.89 4.31 -2.79
C GLY A 41 -14.60 4.91 -4.17
N ALA A 42 -14.70 4.07 -5.21
CA ALA A 42 -14.51 4.48 -6.59
C ALA A 42 -15.66 5.36 -7.10
N ARG A 43 -15.35 6.55 -7.63
CA ARG A 43 -16.31 7.39 -8.38
C ARG A 43 -16.39 7.03 -9.87
N SER A 44 -15.45 6.24 -10.36
CA SER A 44 -15.26 5.85 -11.76
C SER A 44 -14.81 4.39 -11.82
N THR A 45 -15.13 3.70 -12.91
CA THR A 45 -14.65 2.33 -13.18
C THR A 45 -13.18 2.27 -13.57
N THR A 46 -12.56 3.42 -13.86
CA THR A 46 -11.15 3.55 -14.25
C THR A 46 -10.44 4.62 -13.43
N ILE A 47 -9.13 4.43 -13.24
CA ILE A 47 -8.25 5.36 -12.55
C ILE A 47 -6.90 5.43 -13.27
N ASP A 48 -6.37 6.64 -13.46
CA ASP A 48 -5.06 6.83 -14.07
C ASP A 48 -3.91 6.66 -13.05
N GLY A 49 -2.68 6.48 -13.56
CA GLY A 49 -1.50 6.29 -12.70
C GLY A 49 -1.24 7.46 -11.75
N ARG A 50 -1.46 8.71 -12.17
CA ARG A 50 -1.23 9.89 -11.33
C ARG A 50 -2.23 9.94 -10.17
N ALA A 51 -3.47 9.56 -10.40
CA ALA A 51 -4.49 9.45 -9.37
C ALA A 51 -4.17 8.34 -8.37
N ARG A 52 -3.68 7.18 -8.83
CA ARG A 52 -3.19 6.09 -7.94
C ARG A 52 -2.04 6.56 -7.05
N VAL A 53 -1.09 7.33 -7.58
CA VAL A 53 0.00 7.94 -6.78
C VAL A 53 -0.56 8.91 -5.73
N LYS A 54 -1.57 9.73 -6.08
CA LYS A 54 -2.22 10.63 -5.10
C LYS A 54 -2.92 9.86 -3.98
N LEU A 55 -3.61 8.77 -4.30
CA LEU A 55 -4.25 7.90 -3.30
C LEU A 55 -3.21 7.29 -2.36
N TYR A 56 -2.10 6.80 -2.91
CA TYR A 56 -0.97 6.31 -2.13
C TYR A 56 -0.40 7.38 -1.18
N GLN A 57 -0.13 8.58 -1.69
CA GLN A 57 0.37 9.69 -0.89
C GLN A 57 -0.59 10.12 0.22
N GLN A 58 -1.90 10.02 -0.02
CA GLN A 58 -2.92 10.28 1.01
C GLN A 58 -2.92 9.19 2.08
N ALA A 59 -2.81 7.92 1.68
CA ALA A 59 -2.73 6.80 2.60
C ALA A 59 -1.51 6.93 3.53
N VAL A 60 -0.30 7.11 2.98
CA VAL A 60 0.96 7.17 3.75
C VAL A 60 0.94 8.23 4.86
N LYS A 61 0.23 9.36 4.65
CA LYS A 61 0.08 10.40 5.69
C LYS A 61 -0.66 9.94 6.93
N ASN A 62 -1.40 8.84 6.86
CA ASN A 62 -2.14 8.28 7.99
C ASN A 62 -1.36 7.21 8.75
N LEU A 63 -0.13 6.88 8.35
CA LEU A 63 0.69 5.92 9.09
C LEU A 63 1.04 6.43 10.50
N PRO A 64 1.15 5.52 11.49
CA PRO A 64 1.67 5.87 12.80
C PRO A 64 3.13 6.32 12.68
N VAL A 65 3.48 7.42 13.35
CA VAL A 65 4.84 7.96 13.34
C VAL A 65 5.80 6.97 14.02
N GLY A 66 6.92 6.69 13.36
CA GLY A 66 7.97 5.83 13.91
C GLY A 66 7.74 4.32 13.76
N THR A 67 6.68 3.90 13.05
CA THR A 67 6.43 2.48 12.75
C THR A 67 7.12 2.07 11.44
N PRO A 68 8.06 1.10 11.45
CA PRO A 68 8.67 0.55 10.25
C PRO A 68 7.67 -0.15 9.34
N ILE A 69 7.76 0.13 8.03
CA ILE A 69 6.87 -0.46 7.01
C ILE A 69 7.65 -1.44 6.13
N ASN A 70 7.37 -2.72 6.30
CA ASN A 70 7.94 -3.79 5.48
C ASN A 70 6.97 -4.13 4.35
N THR A 71 7.36 -3.94 3.10
CA THR A 71 6.48 -4.17 1.95
C THR A 71 6.90 -5.39 1.15
N ILE A 72 5.95 -6.28 0.89
CA ILE A 72 6.03 -7.36 -0.08
C ILE A 72 5.16 -6.96 -1.28
N LEU A 73 5.80 -6.62 -2.39
CA LEU A 73 5.14 -6.23 -3.63
C LEU A 73 5.14 -7.39 -4.61
N PHE A 74 3.98 -7.97 -4.89
CA PHE A 74 3.85 -9.02 -5.89
C PHE A 74 3.93 -8.43 -7.30
N PRO A 75 4.67 -9.07 -8.23
CA PRO A 75 4.82 -8.58 -9.58
C PRO A 75 3.53 -8.76 -10.38
N ILE A 76 2.74 -7.69 -10.49
CA ILE A 76 1.62 -7.57 -11.42
C ILE A 76 1.90 -6.45 -12.42
N GLU A 77 1.59 -6.72 -13.68
CA GLU A 77 1.80 -5.79 -14.79
C GLU A 77 0.84 -4.60 -14.70
N GLY A 78 1.30 -3.40 -15.04
CA GLY A 78 0.45 -2.20 -15.11
C GLY A 78 0.60 -1.18 -13.97
N ASP A 79 1.64 -1.27 -13.14
CA ASP A 79 1.97 -0.21 -12.18
C ASP A 79 3.48 0.08 -12.06
N PRO A 80 4.04 0.88 -12.99
CA PRO A 80 5.48 1.15 -13.02
C PRO A 80 5.97 1.95 -11.81
N MET A 81 5.07 2.65 -11.10
CA MET A 81 5.45 3.51 -9.97
C MET A 81 5.40 2.78 -8.63
N ALA A 82 4.66 1.68 -8.51
CA ALA A 82 4.49 0.95 -7.26
C ALA A 82 5.84 0.58 -6.61
N ALA A 83 6.75 -0.04 -7.37
CA ALA A 83 8.04 -0.49 -6.85
C ALA A 83 8.86 0.66 -6.25
N SER A 84 9.01 1.76 -6.99
CA SER A 84 9.79 2.92 -6.52
C SER A 84 9.15 3.60 -5.30
N LEU A 85 7.82 3.69 -5.25
CA LEU A 85 7.12 4.33 -4.14
C LEU A 85 7.18 3.48 -2.86
N PHE A 86 6.94 2.17 -2.96
CA PHE A 86 7.01 1.28 -1.81
C PHE A 86 8.44 1.08 -1.32
N TRP A 87 9.44 1.09 -2.21
CA TRP A 87 10.84 1.14 -1.81
C TRP A 87 11.15 2.39 -1.00
N GLN A 88 10.71 3.56 -1.45
CA GLN A 88 10.92 4.82 -0.73
C GLN A 88 10.24 4.82 0.64
N LEU A 89 9.01 4.29 0.74
CA LEU A 89 8.32 4.14 2.02
C LEU A 89 9.08 3.25 3.01
N ALA A 90 9.64 2.14 2.52
CA ALA A 90 10.46 1.27 3.35
C ALA A 90 11.70 2.03 3.86
N VAL A 91 12.41 2.78 3.00
CA VAL A 91 13.56 3.59 3.42
C VAL A 91 13.16 4.66 4.44
N ASP A 92 12.13 5.45 4.16
CA ASP A 92 11.70 6.57 5.00
C ASP A 92 11.19 6.13 6.38
N SER A 93 10.62 4.93 6.47
CA SER A 93 10.11 4.36 7.72
C SER A 93 11.12 3.47 8.46
N GLY A 94 12.29 3.18 7.87
CA GLY A 94 13.25 2.22 8.42
C GLY A 94 12.80 0.76 8.31
N GLY A 95 11.91 0.44 7.36
CA GLY A 95 11.47 -0.90 7.03
C GLY A 95 12.25 -1.55 5.88
N SER A 96 11.64 -2.55 5.24
CA SER A 96 12.23 -3.35 4.17
C SER A 96 11.30 -3.46 2.95
N PHE A 97 11.86 -3.70 1.77
CA PHE A 97 11.10 -3.88 0.53
C PHE A 97 11.55 -5.17 -0.19
N LEU A 98 10.58 -6.02 -0.55
CA LEU A 98 10.80 -7.27 -1.27
C LEU A 98 9.81 -7.39 -2.43
N THR A 99 10.29 -7.83 -3.59
CA THR A 99 9.45 -8.24 -4.72
C THR A 99 9.71 -9.73 -5.00
N PRO A 100 8.90 -10.65 -4.45
CA PRO A 100 9.11 -12.07 -4.67
C PRO A 100 8.86 -12.46 -6.14
N THR A 101 9.45 -13.58 -6.56
CA THR A 101 9.11 -14.22 -7.84
C THR A 101 7.69 -14.80 -7.79
N ARG A 102 7.09 -15.10 -8.95
CA ARG A 102 5.72 -15.66 -9.02
C ARG A 102 5.58 -17.00 -8.28
N ASP A 103 6.67 -17.74 -8.13
CA ASP A 103 6.70 -19.08 -7.53
C ASP A 103 6.93 -19.06 -6.01
N TRP A 104 6.92 -17.88 -5.39
CA TRP A 104 7.05 -17.71 -3.93
C TRP A 104 5.75 -18.09 -3.20
N PRO A 105 5.80 -18.69 -2.00
CA PRO A 105 7.00 -18.95 -1.20
C PRO A 105 7.85 -20.15 -1.62
#